data_AF-A0A2S7E5L6-F1
#
_entry.id   AF-A0A2S7E5L6-F1
#
_cell.length_a   1.000
_cell.length_b   1.000
_cell.length_c   1.000
_cell.angle_alpha   90.00
_cell.angle_beta   90.00
_cell.angle_gamma   90.00
#
_symmetry.space_group_name_H-M   'P 1'
#
loop_
_entity.id
_entity.type
_entity.pdbx_description
1 polymer ?
#
loop_
_entity_poly.entity_id
_entity_poly.type
_entity_poly.pdbx_seq_one_letter_code
_entity_poly.pdbx_strand_id
1 'polypeptide(L)' 'MIESYRIERESEADAYLSDLLAKEEYRSMLEVEHRANKFIPDDDELRSYFINKAREILVA' A
#
# COMPACT_ATOMS: atom_id res chain seq x y z
N MET A 1 6.52 -24.17 -0.10
CA MET A 1 6.75 -22.90 0.61
C MET A 1 5.57 -22.02 0.26
N ILE A 2 4.87 -21.44 1.24
CA ILE A 2 3.83 -20.45 0.93
C ILE A 2 4.59 -19.17 0.60
N GLU A 3 4.58 -18.76 -0.66
CA GLU A 3 5.08 -17.44 -1.01
C GLU A 3 4.17 -16.41 -0.32
N SER A 4 4.76 -15.64 0.60
CA SER A 4 4.09 -14.50 1.19
C SER A 4 3.74 -13.54 0.04
N TYR A 5 2.48 -13.15 -0.07
CA TYR A 5 2.02 -12.16 -1.05
C TYR A 5 2.93 -10.93 -1.03
N ARG A 6 3.34 -10.45 -2.21
CA ARG A 6 4.13 -9.25 -2.43
C ARG A 6 3.46 -8.41 -3.50
N ILE A 7 3.55 -7.09 -3.34
CA ILE A 7 3.14 -6.14 -4.37
C ILE A 7 4.39 -5.83 -5.18
N GLU A 8 4.37 -6.13 -6.48
CA GLU A 8 5.56 -6.02 -7.34
C GLU A 8 5.48 -4.88 -8.36
N ARG A 9 4.30 -4.23 -8.48
CA ARG A 9 4.05 -3.19 -9.49
C ARG A 9 3.07 -2.14 -9.00
N GLU A 10 3.16 -0.94 -9.57
CA GLU A 10 2.29 0.19 -9.25
C GLU A 10 0.80 -0.11 -9.42
N SER A 11 0.42 -0.86 -10.47
CA SER A 11 -0.99 -1.23 -10.70
C SER A 11 -1.57 -2.11 -9.59
N GLU A 12 -0.74 -2.96 -8.97
CA GLU A 12 -1.15 -3.76 -7.82
C GLU A 12 -1.22 -2.92 -6.55
N ALA A 13 -0.27 -1.99 -6.37
CA ALA A 13 -0.30 -1.00 -5.29
C ALA A 13 -1.59 -0.16 -5.33
N ASP A 14 -1.97 0.35 -6.51
CA ASP A 14 -3.18 1.13 -6.71
C ASP A 14 -4.45 0.34 -6.35
N ALA A 15 -4.56 -0.90 -6.87
CA ALA A 15 -5.70 -1.76 -6.59
C ALA A 15 -5.80 -2.08 -5.10
N TYR A 16 -4.66 -2.37 -4.46
CA TYR A 16 -4.59 -2.65 -3.04
C TYR A 16 -5.00 -1.44 -2.19
N LEU A 17 -4.48 -0.25 -2.50
CA LEU A 17 -4.82 0.98 -1.79
C LEU A 17 -6.29 1.33 -1.94
N SER A 18 -6.86 1.14 -3.13
CA SER A 18 -8.29 1.39 -3.36
C SER A 18 -9.17 0.49 -2.49
N ASP A 19 -8.84 -0.81 -2.35
CA ASP A 19 -9.59 -1.71 -1.47
C ASP A 19 -9.34 -1.44 0.02
N LEU A 20 -8.09 -1.15 0.39
CA LEU A 20 -7.69 -0.87 1.77
C LEU A 20 -8.40 0.39 2.29
N LEU A 21 -8.31 1.50 1.55
CA LEU A 21 -8.79 2.80 1.99
C LEU A 21 -10.31 2.99 1.79
N ALA A 22 -10.97 2.08 1.06
CA ALA A 22 -12.43 1.99 1.04
C ALA A 22 -13.02 1.52 2.38
N LYS A 23 -12.22 0.85 3.21
CA LYS A 23 -12.63 0.36 4.54
C LYS A 23 -12.25 1.39 5.59
N GLU A 24 -13.26 1.95 6.26
CA GLU A 24 -13.06 3.04 7.24
C GLU A 24 -12.08 2.67 8.36
N GLU A 25 -12.10 1.42 8.82
CA GLU A 25 -11.18 0.89 9.84
C GLU A 25 -9.69 0.90 9.42
N TYR A 26 -9.41 0.89 8.12
CA TYR A 26 -8.06 0.89 7.56
C TYR A 26 -7.68 2.21 6.88
N ARG A 27 -8.59 3.19 6.88
CA ARG A 27 -8.42 4.47 6.19
C ARG A 27 -7.50 5.42 6.99
N SER A 28 -6.23 5.05 7.13
CA SER A 28 -5.22 5.84 7.84
C SER A 28 -3.82 5.66 7.25
N MET A 29 -2.97 6.67 7.41
CA MET A 29 -1.57 6.59 6.97
C MET A 29 -0.74 5.56 7.76
N LEU A 30 -1.05 5.34 9.04
CA LEU A 30 -0.35 4.33 9.85
C LEU A 30 -0.55 2.93 9.30
N GLU A 31 -1.78 2.61 8.88
CA GLU A 31 -2.08 1.31 8.26
C GLU A 31 -1.38 1.18 6.91
N VAL A 32 -1.40 2.23 6.09
CA VAL A 32 -0.67 2.26 4.81
C VAL A 32 0.81 1.96 5.00
N GLU A 33 1.48 2.63 5.94
CA GLU A 33 2.90 2.44 6.23
C GLU A 33 3.19 1.00 6.70
N HIS A 34 2.33 0.45 7.55
CA HIS A 34 2.44 -0.94 7.99
C HIS A 34 2.35 -1.92 6.82
N ARG A 35 1.37 -1.73 5.93
CA ARG A 35 1.14 -2.56 4.74
C ARG A 35 2.27 -2.44 3.73
N ALA A 36 2.78 -1.23 3.52
CA ALA A 36 3.88 -0.97 2.60
C ALA A 36 5.16 -1.72 3.03
N ASN A 37 5.50 -1.68 4.33
CA ASN A 37 6.65 -2.43 4.86
C ASN A 37 6.46 -3.96 4.80
N LYS A 38 5.22 -4.45 4.91
CA LYS A 38 4.91 -5.88 4.89
C LYS A 38 4.90 -6.48 3.48
N PHE A 39 4.33 -5.76 2.52
CA PHE A 39 4.07 -6.28 1.18
C PHE A 39 5.06 -5.79 0.12
N ILE A 40 5.85 -4.76 0.44
CA ILE A 40 6.91 -4.20 -0.43
C ILE A 40 8.22 -4.07 0.38
N PRO A 41 8.78 -5.19 0.89
CA PRO A 41 9.95 -5.14 1.76
C PRO A 41 11.23 -4.74 1.03
N ASP A 42 11.38 -5.15 -0.24
CA ASP A 42 12.64 -5.13 -0.97
C ASP A 42 12.68 -4.06 -2.09
N ASP A 43 11.62 -3.26 -2.25
CA ASP A 43 11.50 -2.25 -3.31
C ASP A 43 11.16 -0.88 -2.71
N ASP A 44 12.20 -0.06 -2.50
CA ASP A 44 12.08 1.26 -1.88
C ASP A 44 11.32 2.26 -2.75
N GLU A 45 11.45 2.16 -4.08
CA GLU A 45 10.77 3.03 -5.04
C GLU A 45 9.27 2.75 -5.03
N LEU A 46 8.89 1.47 -5.14
CA LEU A 46 7.50 1.05 -5.11
C LEU A 46 6.87 1.29 -3.74
N ARG A 47 7.63 1.11 -2.65
CA ARG A 47 7.16 1.43 -1.29
C ARG A 47 6.89 2.92 -1.13
N SER A 48 7.77 3.76 -1.66
CA SER A 48 7.59 5.22 -1.66
C SER A 48 6.38 5.64 -2.51
N TYR A 49 6.21 5.03 -3.69
CA TYR A 49 5.04 5.20 -4.54
C TYR A 49 3.75 4.89 -3.78
N PHE A 50 3.67 3.71 -3.15
CA PHE A 50 2.50 3.24 -2.39
C PHE A 50 2.11 4.24 -1.28
N ILE A 51 3.09 4.73 -0.51
CA ILE A 51 2.83 5.67 0.58
C ILE A 51 2.39 7.04 0.04
N ASN A 52 3.03 7.55 -1.00
CA ASN A 52 2.67 8.84 -1.59
C ASN A 52 1.28 8.81 -2.22
N LYS A 53 0.95 7.72 -2.93
CA LYS A 53 -0.37 7.54 -3.53
C LYS A 53 -1.48 7.51 -2.49
N ALA A 54 -1.24 6.83 -1.37
CA ALA A 54 -2.21 6.81 -0.27
C ALA A 54 -2.44 8.22 0.33
N ARG A 55 -1.39 9.04 0.44
CA ARG A 55 -1.53 10.43 0.90
C ARG A 55 -2.41 11.25 -0.04
N GLU A 56 -2.24 11.10 -1.35
CA GLU A 56 -3.11 11.76 -2.34
C GLU A 56 -4.58 11.37 -2.15
N ILE A 57 -4.86 10.07 -1.97
CA ILE A 57 -6.23 9.54 -1.79
C ILE A 57 -6.87 10.02 -0.48
N LEU A 58 -6.09 10.11 0.61
CA LEU A 58 -6.61 10.51 1.92
C LEU A 58 -6.84 12.01 2.07
N VAL A 59 -6.16 12.83 1.26
CA VAL A 59 -6.35 14.29 1.22
C VAL A 59 -7.46 14.71 0.26
N ALA A 60 -7.79 13.87 -0.73
CA ALA A 60 -8.89 14.06 -1.67
C ALA A 60 -10.28 13.86 -1.04
#